data_AF-A0A731R8P8-F1
#
_entry.id   AF-A0A731R8P8-F1
#
_cell.length_a   1.000
_cell.length_b   1.000
_cell.length_c   1.000
_cell.angle_alpha   90.00
_cell.angle_beta   90.00
_cell.angle_gamma   90.00
#
_symmetry.space_group_name_H-M   'P 1'
#
loop_
_entity.id
_entity.type
_entity.pdbx_description
1 polymer ?
#
loop_
_entity_poly.entity_id
_entity_poly.type
_entity_poly.pdbx_seq_one_letter_code
_entity_poly.pdbx_strand_id
1 'polypeptide(L)'
;MSIVATLRDLSEVWQLFGNMPDDTTLNVDLAALYLGISVKTLARYRQNGGGPEYIQYQSEDSKARNQRVNYLLKDLKVWRDAHKVKNSMEAAQVRGLAFNSLIDFTIEQPFWRIDNELNSDNQNK
;
A
#
# COMPACT_ATOMS: atom_id res chain seq x y z
N MET A 1 14.31 -23.77 11.52
CA MET A 1 15.26 -23.56 10.42
C MET A 1 16.40 -22.68 10.91
N SER A 2 17.64 -22.96 10.50
CA SER A 2 18.78 -22.06 10.74
C SER A 2 18.66 -20.80 9.89
N ILE A 3 19.06 -19.64 10.41
CA ILE A 3 19.09 -18.35 9.68
C ILE A 3 19.79 -18.50 8.32
N VAL A 4 20.85 -19.29 8.25
CA VAL A 4 21.62 -19.56 7.01
C VAL A 4 20.79 -20.35 5.98
N ALA A 5 19.96 -21.30 6.43
CA ALA A 5 19.08 -22.05 5.53
C ALA A 5 18.00 -21.13 4.96
N THR A 6 17.37 -20.31 5.81
CA THR A 6 16.38 -19.33 5.38
C THR A 6 16.94 -18.33 4.36
N LEU A 7 18.19 -17.88 4.56
CA LEU A 7 18.86 -16.99 3.62
C LEU A 7 19.17 -17.66 2.27
N ARG A 8 19.49 -18.96 2.25
CA ARG A 8 19.70 -19.71 1.01
C ARG A 8 18.40 -19.87 0.23
N ASP A 9 17.33 -20.30 0.89
CA ASP A 9 16.02 -20.44 0.27
C ASP A 9 15.55 -19.11 -0.34
N LEU A 10 15.79 -18.00 0.36
CA LEU A 10 15.49 -16.65 -0.15
C LEU A 10 16.36 -16.26 -1.35
N SER A 11 17.64 -16.65 -1.37
CA SER A 11 18.56 -16.31 -2.47
C SER A 11 18.15 -16.96 -3.80
N GLU A 12 17.67 -18.21 -3.77
CA GLU A 12 17.18 -18.90 -4.96
C GLU A 12 15.90 -18.24 -5.49
N VAL A 13 14.96 -17.92 -4.60
CA VAL A 13 13.72 -17.21 -4.95
C VAL A 13 14.02 -15.83 -5.56
N TRP A 14 15.00 -15.11 -5.02
CA TRP A 14 15.39 -13.80 -5.54
C TRP A 14 16.11 -13.87 -6.88
N GLN A 15 16.93 -14.90 -7.11
CA GLN A 15 17.51 -15.18 -8.43
C GLN A 15 16.42 -15.45 -9.47
N LEU A 16 15.39 -16.22 -9.11
CA LEU A 16 14.27 -16.51 -10.00
C LEU A 16 13.48 -15.26 -10.38
N PHE A 17 13.13 -14.40 -9.41
CA PHE A 17 12.44 -13.14 -9.71
C PHE A 17 13.34 -12.10 -10.39
N GLY A 18 14.64 -12.09 -10.09
CA GLY A 18 15.60 -11.15 -10.66
C GLY A 18 15.85 -11.36 -12.15
N ASN A 19 15.78 -12.61 -12.61
CA ASN A 19 16.00 -12.98 -14.01
C ASN A 19 14.73 -12.94 -14.88
N MET A 20 13.55 -12.68 -14.29
CA MET A 20 12.31 -12.56 -15.05
C MET A 20 12.22 -11.20 -15.76
N PRO A 21 11.83 -11.16 -17.05
CA PRO A 21 11.52 -9.92 -17.75
C PRO A 21 10.42 -9.11 -17.06
N ASP A 22 10.46 -7.79 -17.20
CA ASP A 22 9.47 -6.87 -16.63
C ASP A 22 8.03 -7.14 -17.09
N ASP A 23 7.86 -7.61 -18.32
CA ASP A 23 6.57 -7.94 -18.93
C ASP A 23 6.04 -9.31 -18.47
N THR A 24 6.72 -9.99 -17.55
CA THR A 24 6.28 -11.28 -17.01
C THR A 24 4.98 -11.10 -16.23
N THR A 25 3.95 -11.84 -16.65
CA THR A 25 2.66 -11.90 -15.96
C THR A 25 2.71 -12.90 -14.80
N LEU A 26 2.48 -12.41 -13.59
CA LEU A 26 2.40 -13.20 -12.37
C LEU A 26 0.93 -13.39 -11.94
N ASN A 27 0.62 -14.57 -11.43
CA ASN A 27 -0.67 -14.80 -10.78
C ASN A 27 -0.71 -14.13 -9.38
N VAL A 28 -1.87 -14.19 -8.73
CA VAL A 28 -2.08 -13.56 -7.41
C VAL A 28 -1.13 -14.11 -6.35
N ASP A 29 -0.86 -15.41 -6.35
CA ASP A 29 -0.02 -16.06 -5.32
C ASP A 29 1.44 -15.62 -5.45
N LEU A 30 1.98 -15.61 -6.67
CA LEU A 30 3.34 -15.16 -6.96
C LEU A 30 3.51 -13.66 -6.74
N ALA A 31 2.50 -12.85 -7.09
CA ALA A 31 2.53 -11.42 -6.83
C ALA A 31 2.53 -11.11 -5.31
N ALA A 32 1.72 -11.83 -4.53
CA ALA A 32 1.69 -11.70 -3.08
C ALA A 32 3.03 -12.12 -2.45
N LEU A 33 3.61 -13.23 -2.93
CA LEU A 33 4.93 -13.70 -2.53
C LEU A 33 6.02 -12.66 -2.85
N TYR A 34 6.01 -12.11 -4.08
CA TYR A 34 6.96 -11.09 -4.51
C TYR A 34 6.94 -9.84 -3.63
N LEU A 35 5.74 -9.38 -3.24
CA LEU A 35 5.56 -8.22 -2.37
C LEU A 35 5.76 -8.54 -0.88
N GLY A 36 5.91 -9.80 -0.50
CA GLY A 36 6.05 -10.21 0.90
C GLY A 36 4.78 -10.01 1.73
N ILE A 37 3.59 -10.09 1.12
CA ILE A 37 2.30 -9.91 1.80
C ILE A 37 1.38 -11.12 1.60
N SER A 38 0.32 -11.24 2.41
CA SER A 38 -0.67 -12.29 2.19
C SER A 38 -1.55 -12.01 0.97
N VAL A 39 -2.03 -13.08 0.31
CA VAL A 39 -3.02 -12.98 -0.79
C VAL A 39 -4.28 -12.22 -0.35
N LYS A 40 -4.71 -12.41 0.91
CA LYS A 40 -5.83 -11.67 1.51
C LYS A 40 -5.56 -10.17 1.58
N THR A 41 -4.34 -9.78 1.96
CA THR A 41 -3.91 -8.37 1.99
C THR A 41 -3.91 -7.79 0.57
N LEU A 42 -3.37 -8.51 -0.40
CA LEU A 42 -3.34 -8.06 -1.81
C LEU A 42 -4.76 -7.91 -2.37
N ALA A 43 -5.66 -8.84 -2.05
CA ALA A 43 -7.08 -8.74 -2.43
C ALA A 43 -7.76 -7.50 -1.80
N ARG A 44 -7.48 -7.21 -0.52
CA ARG A 44 -7.98 -6.00 0.15
C ARG A 44 -7.45 -4.72 -0.52
N TYR A 45 -6.17 -4.68 -0.89
CA TYR A 45 -5.60 -3.53 -1.59
C TYR A 45 -6.26 -3.29 -2.94
N ARG A 46 -6.55 -4.34 -3.72
CA ARG A 46 -7.34 -4.22 -4.94
C ARG A 46 -8.73 -3.64 -4.68
N GLN A 47 -9.44 -4.16 -3.68
CA GLN A 47 -10.80 -3.72 -3.34
C GLN A 47 -10.85 -2.23 -2.95
N ASN A 48 -9.82 -1.74 -2.27
CA ASN A 48 -9.75 -0.36 -1.78
C ASN A 48 -9.04 0.59 -2.76
N GLY A 49 -8.58 0.13 -3.92
CA GLY A 49 -7.83 0.93 -4.90
C GLY A 49 -6.41 1.32 -4.47
N GLY A 50 -5.84 0.69 -3.44
CA GLY A 50 -4.49 0.99 -2.92
C GLY A 50 -3.40 0.01 -3.36
N GLY A 51 -3.73 -0.96 -4.23
CA GLY A 51 -2.81 -2.00 -4.68
C GLY A 51 -2.10 -1.65 -5.99
N PRO A 52 -1.15 -2.50 -6.41
CA PRO A 52 -0.55 -2.41 -7.74
C PRO A 52 -1.60 -2.62 -8.83
N GLU A 53 -1.34 -2.06 -10.01
CA GLU A 53 -2.15 -2.29 -11.21
C GLU A 53 -2.21 -3.78 -11.54
N TYR A 54 -3.32 -4.20 -12.13
CA TYR A 54 -3.59 -5.61 -12.42
C TYR A 54 -4.31 -5.77 -13.74
N ILE A 55 -4.06 -6.90 -14.39
CA ILE A 55 -4.72 -7.32 -15.61
C ILE A 55 -5.89 -8.23 -15.23
N GLN A 56 -7.07 -7.89 -15.73
CA GLN A 56 -8.26 -8.72 -15.65
C GLN A 56 -8.83 -8.88 -17.04
N TYR A 57 -8.70 -10.09 -17.60
CA TYR A 57 -9.25 -10.40 -18.91
C TYR A 57 -10.77 -10.47 -18.80
N GLN A 58 -11.45 -9.58 -19.53
CA GLN A 58 -12.90 -9.64 -19.68
C GLN A 58 -13.20 -10.63 -20.80
N SER A 59 -13.93 -11.71 -20.50
CA SER A 59 -14.51 -12.54 -21.56
C SER A 59 -15.80 -11.89 -22.04
N GLU A 60 -15.95 -11.70 -23.35
CA GLU A 60 -17.03 -10.95 -24.02
C GLU A 60 -18.45 -11.30 -23.52
N ASP A 61 -18.69 -12.55 -23.10
CA ASP A 61 -20.01 -13.03 -22.68
C ASP A 61 -20.19 -13.25 -21.16
N SER A 62 -19.18 -12.99 -20.33
CA SER A 62 -19.26 -13.31 -18.90
C SER A 62 -19.38 -12.10 -17.99
N LYS A 63 -20.54 -11.99 -17.34
CA LYS A 63 -20.76 -11.12 -16.17
C LYS A 63 -20.21 -11.74 -14.86
N ALA A 64 -19.43 -12.83 -14.94
CA ALA A 64 -18.94 -13.50 -13.75
C ALA A 64 -17.95 -12.61 -12.99
N ARG A 65 -18.22 -12.42 -11.70
CA ARG A 65 -17.40 -11.62 -10.78
C ARG A 65 -16.01 -12.22 -10.51
N ASN A 66 -15.84 -13.52 -10.72
CA ASN A 66 -14.63 -14.28 -10.33
C ASN A 66 -13.64 -14.44 -11.49
N GLN A 67 -13.37 -13.37 -12.23
CA GLN A 67 -12.34 -13.43 -13.27
C GLN A 67 -10.95 -13.55 -12.66
N ARG A 68 -10.05 -14.22 -13.40
CA ARG A 68 -8.65 -14.34 -13.00
C ARG A 68 -7.97 -12.98 -13.03
N VAL A 69 -7.18 -12.72 -12.00
CA VAL A 69 -6.39 -11.49 -11.84
C VAL A 69 -4.92 -11.84 -11.99
N ASN A 70 -4.22 -11.09 -12.84
CA ASN A 70 -2.78 -11.20 -13.05
C ASN A 70 -2.11 -9.85 -12.84
N TYR A 71 -0.79 -9.86 -12.65
CA TYR A 71 0.03 -8.68 -12.41
C TYR A 71 1.23 -8.69 -13.33
N LEU A 72 1.66 -7.53 -13.84
CA LEU A 72 2.97 -7.42 -14.48
C LEU A 72 4.04 -7.22 -13.42
N LEU A 73 5.17 -7.89 -13.60
CA LEU A 73 6.31 -7.74 -12.69
C LEU A 73 6.80 -6.29 -12.62
N LYS A 74 6.76 -5.55 -13.74
CA LYS A 74 7.06 -4.12 -13.80
C LYS A 74 6.19 -3.29 -12.83
N ASP A 75 4.88 -3.52 -12.83
CA ASP A 75 3.95 -2.72 -12.02
C ASP A 75 4.12 -3.04 -10.53
N LEU A 76 4.42 -4.30 -10.21
CA LEU A 76 4.79 -4.69 -8.85
C LEU A 76 6.08 -4.01 -8.38
N LYS A 77 7.09 -3.91 -9.24
CA LYS A 77 8.35 -3.18 -8.95
C LYS A 77 8.06 -1.70 -8.68
N VAL A 78 7.32 -1.04 -9.58
CA VAL A 78 6.95 0.38 -9.46
C VAL A 78 6.17 0.63 -8.17
N TRP A 79 5.14 -0.18 -7.90
CA TRP A 79 4.33 -0.03 -6.69
C TRP A 79 5.17 -0.22 -5.43
N ARG A 80 6.02 -1.25 -5.37
CA ARG A 80 6.92 -1.50 -4.24
C ARG A 80 7.86 -0.32 -4.01
N ASP A 81 8.45 0.21 -5.08
CA ASP A 81 9.40 1.31 -4.98
C ASP A 81 8.74 2.62 -4.54
N ALA A 82 7.49 2.87 -4.95
CA ALA A 82 6.68 3.99 -4.47
C ALA A 82 6.31 3.89 -2.98
N HIS A 83 6.32 2.70 -2.38
CA HIS A 83 6.00 2.47 -0.97
C HIS A 83 7.24 2.46 -0.05
N LYS A 84 8.42 2.81 -0.58
CA LYS A 84 9.64 2.96 0.23
C LYS A 84 9.57 4.25 1.03
N VAL A 85 9.73 4.12 2.34
CA VAL A 85 9.84 5.24 3.28
C VAL A 85 11.20 5.16 3.98
N LYS A 86 11.79 6.31 4.31
CA LYS A 86 13.13 6.40 4.90
C LYS A 86 13.10 6.35 6.42
N ASN A 87 12.00 6.75 7.04
CA ASN A 87 11.86 6.77 8.49
C ASN A 87 10.39 6.62 8.94
N SER A 88 10.19 6.41 10.24
CA SER A 88 8.86 6.19 10.83
C SER A 88 7.94 7.40 10.73
N MET A 89 8.47 8.63 10.70
CA MET A 89 7.67 9.86 10.57
C MET A 89 7.08 9.96 9.16
N GLU A 90 7.89 9.76 8.13
CA GLU A 90 7.44 9.68 6.73
C GLU A 90 6.38 8.58 6.55
N ALA A 91 6.58 7.44 7.20
CA ALA A 91 5.61 6.35 7.20
C ALA A 91 4.28 6.71 7.87
N ALA A 92 4.28 7.61 8.87
CA ALA A 92 3.07 8.11 9.51
C ALA A 92 2.37 9.16 8.63
N GLN A 93 3.14 10.05 8.01
CA GLN A 93 2.68 11.05 7.05
C GLN A 93 1.97 10.42 5.85
N VAL A 94 2.59 9.43 5.20
CA VAL A 94 1.98 8.71 4.05
C VAL A 94 0.67 8.02 4.44
N ARG A 95 0.51 7.62 5.72
CA ARG A 95 -0.72 7.01 6.23
C ARG A 95 -1.77 8.03 6.69
N GLY A 96 -1.47 9.33 6.64
CA GLY A 96 -2.33 10.39 7.18
C GLY A 96 -2.41 10.40 8.71
N LEU A 97 -1.43 9.82 9.40
CA LEU A 97 -1.35 9.78 10.87
C LEU A 97 -0.52 10.92 11.46
N ALA A 98 0.16 11.69 10.61
CA ALA A 98 0.97 12.83 11.00
C ALA A 98 0.81 13.96 9.99
N PHE A 99 1.04 15.19 10.43
CA PHE A 99 1.01 16.37 9.58
C PHE A 99 2.19 16.36 8.60
N ASN A 100 1.91 16.71 7.34
CA ASN A 100 2.86 16.89 6.26
C ASN A 100 3.47 18.29 6.28
N SER A 101 2.71 19.30 6.71
CA SER A 101 3.15 20.70 6.71
C SER A 101 2.56 21.52 7.85
N LEU A 102 3.10 22.73 8.07
CA LEU A 102 2.51 23.68 9.03
C LEU A 102 1.10 24.13 8.63
N ILE A 103 0.76 24.10 7.34
CA ILE A 103 -0.59 24.43 6.84
C ILE A 103 -1.60 23.38 7.32
N ASP A 104 -1.17 22.14 7.57
CA ASP A 104 -2.08 21.09 8.02
C ASP A 104 -2.64 21.40 9.42
N PHE A 105 -1.98 22.24 10.21
CA PHE A 105 -2.50 22.76 11.48
C PHE A 105 -3.65 23.76 11.28
N THR A 106 -3.78 24.37 10.11
CA THR A 106 -4.88 25.28 9.81
C THR A 106 -6.11 24.55 9.28
N ILE A 107 -6.01 23.24 9.01
CA ILE A 107 -7.14 22.40 8.61
C ILE A 107 -7.89 21.97 9.88
N GLU A 108 -9.19 22.19 9.92
CA GLU A 108 -10.04 21.80 11.05
C GLU A 108 -9.86 20.32 11.41
N GLN A 109 -9.45 20.06 12.66
CA GLN A 109 -9.25 18.70 13.16
C GLN A 109 -10.38 18.33 14.13
N PRO A 110 -10.78 17.03 14.20
CA PRO A 110 -11.87 16.59 15.07
C PRO A 110 -11.65 16.87 16.56
N PHE A 111 -10.39 17.03 16.98
CA PHE A 111 -10.01 17.34 18.36
C PHE A 111 -9.94 18.84 18.66
N TRP A 112 -10.11 19.70 17.66
CA TRP A 112 -10.21 21.15 17.87
C TRP A 112 -11.60 21.47 18.41
N ARG A 113 -11.79 21.33 19.73
CA ARG A 113 -12.94 21.91 20.41
C ARG A 113 -12.76 23.42 20.44
N ILE A 114 -13.41 24.13 19.51
CA ILE A 114 -13.62 25.56 19.64
C ILE A 114 -14.88 25.73 20.50
N ASP A 115 -14.72 25.54 21.81
CA ASP A 115 -15.77 25.91 22.74
C ASP A 115 -15.84 27.45 22.73
N ASN A 116 -16.81 27.99 21.99
CA ASN A 116 -17.03 29.44 21.82
C ASN A 116 -17.38 30.18 23.14
N GLU A 117 -17.34 29.49 24.28
CA GLU A 117 -17.67 30.03 25.61
C GLU A 117 -16.50 30.80 26.27
N LEU A 118 -15.28 30.77 25.72
CA LEU A 118 -14.12 31.46 26.32
C LEU A 118 -14.13 33.00 26.18
N ASN A 119 -15.10 33.58 25.45
CA ASN A 119 -15.17 35.04 25.21
C ASN A 119 -16.28 35.77 26.00
N SER A 120 -17.05 35.11 26.88
CA SER A 120 -18.07 35.80 27.68
C SER A 120 -17.53 36.43 28.98
N ASP A 121 -16.31 36.12 29.41
CA ASP A 121 -15.81 36.52 30.73
C ASP A 121 -14.92 37.78 30.75
N ASN A 122 -14.69 38.42 29.59
CA ASN A 122 -13.86 39.63 29.49
C ASN A 122 -14.63 40.90 29.05
N GLN A 123 -15.93 41.01 29.38
CA GLN A 123 -16.69 42.26 29.21
C GLN A 123 -17.05 42.99 30.51
N ASN A 124 -16.56 42.56 31.67
CA ASN A 124 -16.78 43.28 32.93
C ASN A 124 -15.46 43.47 33.70
N LYS A 125 -14.68 44.48 33.31
CA LYS A 125 -13.72 45.16 34.19
C LYS A 125 -13.53 46.61 33.78
#